data_AF-A0ABD2XLL5-F1
#
_entry.id   AF-A0ABD2XLL5-F1
#
_cell.length_a   1.000
_cell.length_b   1.000
_cell.length_c   1.000
_cell.angle_alpha   90.00
_cell.angle_beta   90.00
_cell.angle_gamma   90.00
#
_symmetry.space_group_name_H-M   'P 1'
#
loop_
_entity.id
_entity.type
_entity.pdbx_description
1 polymer ?
#
loop_
_entity_poly.entity_id
_entity_poly.type
_entity_poly.pdbx_seq_one_letter_code
_entity_poly.pdbx_strand_id
1 'polypeptide(L)'
;MVNPSLSLHDLIRLRPEEASKQLKHDKYVELARSNKLSDLPESYQKACAVHLCETVSRGFFWPWALDAFYELQHYQLPVLCCEMIIANLKNEDLYNICLAFILAWAKARDDSLVILS
;
A
#
# COMPACT_ATOMS: atom_id res chain seq x y z
N MET A 1 -18.09 7.33 -1.91
CA MET A 1 -18.25 8.61 -1.18
C MET A 1 -17.93 8.31 0.28
N VAL A 2 -16.82 8.81 0.82
CA VAL A 2 -16.41 8.50 2.21
C VAL A 2 -17.07 9.51 3.15
N ASN A 3 -17.57 9.02 4.29
CA ASN A 3 -18.33 9.79 5.25
C ASN A 3 -17.40 10.78 5.99
N PRO A 4 -17.65 12.11 5.93
CA PRO A 4 -16.85 13.12 6.62
C PRO A 4 -16.88 13.00 8.15
N SER A 5 -17.66 12.07 8.72
CA SER A 5 -17.79 11.84 10.15
C SER A 5 -16.82 10.80 10.75
N LEU A 6 -15.94 10.13 9.99
CA LEU A 6 -14.99 9.20 10.60
C LEU A 6 -13.91 9.97 11.36
N SER A 7 -13.89 9.79 12.67
CA SER A 7 -12.86 10.32 13.55
C SER A 7 -11.55 9.55 13.37
N LEU A 8 -10.44 10.13 13.82
CA LEU A 8 -9.15 9.43 13.90
C LEU A 8 -9.27 8.10 14.67
N HIS A 9 -10.11 8.08 15.71
CA HIS A 9 -10.39 6.88 16.49
C HIS A 9 -11.07 5.77 15.66
N ASP A 10 -11.99 6.13 14.76
CA ASP A 10 -12.67 5.16 13.90
C ASP A 10 -11.71 4.60 12.83
N LEU A 11 -10.81 5.44 12.31
CA LEU A 11 -9.78 5.01 11.35
C LEU A 11 -8.75 4.05 11.95
N ILE A 12 -8.36 4.27 13.22
CA ILE A 12 -7.39 3.41 13.91
C ILE A 12 -7.96 2.01 14.19
N ARG A 13 -9.29 1.90 14.32
CA ARG A 13 -9.96 0.62 14.60
C ARG A 13 -10.20 -0.26 13.38
N LEU A 14 -10.06 0.31 12.18
CA LEU A 14 -10.24 -0.44 10.94
C LEU A 14 -8.99 -1.24 10.61
N ARG A 15 -9.18 -2.39 9.95
CA ARG A 15 -8.05 -3.12 9.35
C ARG A 15 -7.41 -2.27 8.24
N PRO A 16 -6.09 -2.33 8.02
CA PRO A 16 -5.40 -1.52 7.00
C PRO A 16 -6.04 -1.61 5.61
N GLU A 17 -6.56 -2.76 5.21
CA GLU A 17 -7.25 -2.97 3.93
C GLU A 17 -8.60 -2.23 3.86
N GLU A 18 -9.35 -2.20 4.96
CA GLU A 18 -10.64 -1.52 5.07
C GLU A 18 -10.44 0.00 5.24
N ALA A 19 -9.42 0.38 6.01
CA ALA A 19 -9.03 1.74 6.28
C ALA A 19 -8.46 2.42 5.02
N SER A 20 -7.68 1.71 4.20
CA SER A 20 -7.09 2.27 2.97
C SER A 20 -8.12 2.68 1.92
N LYS A 21 -9.29 2.02 1.89
CA LYS A 21 -10.42 2.41 1.04
C LYS A 21 -11.03 3.75 1.45
N GLN A 22 -10.87 4.13 2.72
CA GLN A 22 -11.45 5.34 3.30
C GLN A 22 -10.41 6.47 3.43
N LEU A 23 -9.19 6.12 3.79
CA LEU A 23 -8.07 7.03 4.00
C LEU A 23 -7.24 7.17 2.72
N LYS A 24 -7.66 8.13 1.89
CA LYS A 24 -6.86 8.56 0.74
C LYS A 24 -5.69 9.43 1.19
N HIS A 25 -4.63 9.48 0.37
CA HIS A 25 -3.44 10.30 0.58
C HIS A 25 -3.76 11.74 1.01
N ASP A 26 -4.73 12.39 0.35
CA ASP A 26 -5.10 13.78 0.64
C ASP A 26 -5.62 13.98 2.08
N LYS A 27 -6.32 12.97 2.62
CA LYS A 27 -6.82 12.99 4.00
C LYS A 27 -5.72 12.75 5.03
N TYR A 28 -4.73 11.94 4.68
CA TYR A 28 -3.52 11.83 5.50
C TYR A 28 -2.77 13.15 5.56
N VAL A 29 -2.59 13.82 4.42
CA VAL A 29 -1.93 15.13 4.35
C VAL A 29 -2.69 16.19 5.16
N GLU A 30 -4.03 16.21 5.06
CA GLU A 30 -4.88 17.10 5.86
C GLU A 30 -4.70 16.83 7.38
N LEU A 31 -4.73 15.57 7.80
CA LEU A 31 -4.54 15.19 9.20
C LEU A 31 -3.14 15.57 9.71
N ALA A 32 -2.09 15.26 8.94
CA ALA A 32 -0.71 15.59 9.26
C ALA A 32 -0.49 17.12 9.37
N ARG A 33 -1.15 17.91 8.51
CA ARG A 33 -1.11 19.39 8.56
C ARG A 33 -1.91 19.98 9.70
N SER A 34 -2.94 19.29 10.17
CA SER A 34 -3.85 19.81 11.21
C SER A 34 -3.27 19.80 12.62
N ASN A 35 -2.05 19.27 12.83
CA ASN A 35 -1.41 19.07 14.14
C ASN A 35 -2.26 18.31 15.18
N LYS A 36 -3.38 17.69 14.80
CA LYS A 36 -4.24 16.90 15.71
C LYS A 36 -3.52 15.72 16.36
N LEU A 37 -2.46 15.22 15.74
CA LEU A 37 -1.60 14.19 16.33
C LEU A 37 -0.80 14.74 17.51
N SER A 38 -0.41 16.01 17.49
CA SER A 38 0.35 16.68 18.55
C SER A 38 -0.45 16.83 19.86
N ASP A 39 -1.78 16.79 19.78
CA ASP A 39 -2.68 16.83 20.93
C ASP A 39 -2.69 15.51 21.73
N LEU A 40 -2.16 14.42 21.15
CA LEU A 40 -2.10 13.11 21.80
C LEU A 40 -0.83 12.99 22.67
N PRO A 41 -0.82 12.15 23.72
CA PRO A 41 0.41 11.82 24.43
C PRO A 41 1.41 11.13 23.50
N GLU A 42 2.71 11.40 23.68
CA GLU A 42 3.81 11.00 22.77
C GLU A 42 3.77 9.52 22.37
N SER A 43 3.48 8.61 23.30
CA SER A 43 3.35 7.17 23.04
C SER A 43 2.24 6.84 22.04
N TYR A 44 1.11 7.54 22.11
CA TYR A 44 0.00 7.39 21.17
C TYR A 44 0.27 8.11 19.84
N GLN A 45 1.04 9.21 19.84
CA GLN A 45 1.41 9.90 18.60
C GLN A 45 2.14 8.95 17.64
N LYS A 46 3.16 8.25 18.15
CA LYS A 46 3.97 7.33 17.35
C LYS A 46 3.13 6.16 16.85
N ALA A 47 2.30 5.57 17.70
CA ALA A 47 1.43 4.46 17.32
C ALA A 47 0.40 4.87 16.25
N CYS A 48 -0.23 6.04 16.40
CA CYS A 48 -1.16 6.59 15.41
C CYS A 48 -0.46 6.88 14.08
N ALA A 49 0.71 7.51 14.13
CA ALA A 49 1.50 7.81 12.93
C ALA A 49 1.87 6.53 12.16
N VAL A 50 2.34 5.49 12.86
CA VAL A 50 2.65 4.20 12.24
C VAL A 50 1.41 3.57 11.60
N HIS A 51 0.29 3.48 12.32
CA HIS A 51 -0.95 2.90 11.80
C HIS A 51 -1.48 3.62 10.56
N LEU A 52 -1.43 4.96 10.57
CA LEU A 52 -1.84 5.78 9.44
C LEU A 52 -0.90 5.60 8.24
N CYS A 53 0.41 5.62 8.46
CA CYS A 53 1.40 5.37 7.41
C CYS A 53 1.21 3.98 6.80
N GLU A 54 1.00 2.95 7.62
CA GLU A 54 0.72 1.60 7.15
C GLU A 54 -0.56 1.54 6.32
N THR A 55 -1.63 2.20 6.76
CA THR A 55 -2.91 2.26 6.05
C THR A 55 -2.77 2.93 4.68
N VAL A 56 -2.15 4.10 4.61
CA VAL A 56 -1.97 4.84 3.36
C VAL A 56 -1.06 4.07 2.41
N SER A 57 0.06 3.55 2.92
CA SER A 57 1.01 2.76 2.13
C SER A 57 0.36 1.49 1.60
N ARG A 58 -0.49 0.82 2.39
CA ARG A 58 -1.24 -0.36 1.97
C ARG A 58 -2.15 -0.04 0.78
N GLY A 59 -2.92 1.04 0.88
CA GLY A 59 -3.78 1.50 -0.22
C GLY A 59 -3.00 1.86 -1.48
N PHE A 60 -1.80 2.41 -1.32
CA PHE A 60 -0.92 2.75 -2.43
C PHE A 60 -0.29 1.52 -3.08
N PHE A 61 0.34 0.62 -2.32
CA PHE A 61 1.08 -0.51 -2.88
C PHE A 61 0.18 -1.64 -3.36
N TRP A 62 -1.00 -1.81 -2.77
CA TRP A 62 -1.85 -2.96 -3.06
C TRP A 62 -2.18 -3.16 -4.55
N PRO A 63 -2.71 -2.16 -5.28
CA PRO A 63 -3.07 -2.36 -6.69
C PRO A 63 -1.83 -2.69 -7.54
N TRP A 64 -0.73 -1.98 -7.31
CA TRP A 64 0.52 -2.18 -8.03
C TRP A 64 1.14 -3.54 -7.76
N ALA A 65 1.11 -3.99 -6.51
CA ALA A 65 1.61 -5.30 -6.12
C ALA A 65 0.75 -6.43 -6.73
N LEU A 66 -0.57 -6.23 -6.84
CA LEU A 66 -1.47 -7.19 -7.49
C LEU A 66 -1.15 -7.37 -8.96
N ASP A 67 -1.04 -6.26 -9.70
CA ASP A 67 -0.71 -6.29 -11.12
C ASP A 67 0.70 -6.87 -11.33
N ALA A 68 1.69 -6.41 -10.54
CA ALA A 68 3.06 -6.91 -10.59
C ALA A 68 3.14 -8.42 -10.31
N PHE A 69 2.44 -8.89 -9.28
CA PHE A 69 2.42 -10.32 -8.93
C PHE A 69 1.77 -11.16 -10.03
N TYR A 70 0.67 -10.67 -10.61
CA TYR A 70 -0.03 -11.36 -11.68
C TYR A 70 0.85 -11.54 -12.92
N GLU A 71 1.61 -10.50 -13.30
CA GLU A 71 2.58 -10.53 -14.38
C GLU A 71 3.79 -11.45 -14.07
N LEU A 72 4.36 -11.33 -12.86
CA LEU A 72 5.51 -12.15 -12.43
C LEU A 72 5.18 -13.64 -12.36
N GLN A 73 3.93 -13.99 -12.06
CA GLN A 73 3.44 -15.37 -12.08
C GLN A 73 3.04 -15.84 -13.48
N HIS A 74 3.24 -15.03 -14.54
CA HIS A 74 2.84 -15.35 -15.90
C HIS A 74 1.40 -15.86 -16.00
N TYR A 75 0.49 -15.21 -15.27
CA TYR A 75 -0.94 -15.50 -15.33
C TYR A 75 -1.33 -16.94 -14.93
N GLN A 76 -0.46 -17.67 -14.21
CA GLN A 76 -0.69 -19.08 -13.86
C GLN A 76 -1.77 -19.27 -12.79
N LEU A 77 -2.07 -18.21 -12.02
CA LEU A 77 -3.09 -18.24 -10.96
C LEU A 77 -4.28 -17.37 -11.36
N PRO A 78 -5.53 -17.76 -11.06
CA PRO A 78 -6.68 -16.88 -11.20
C PRO A 78 -6.50 -15.60 -10.36
N VAL A 79 -7.00 -14.46 -10.86
CA VAL A 79 -6.90 -13.15 -10.18
C VAL A 79 -7.37 -13.22 -8.72
N LEU A 80 -8.47 -13.91 -8.45
CA LEU A 80 -9.02 -14.08 -7.09
C LEU A 80 -8.01 -14.75 -6.14
N CYS A 81 -7.23 -15.73 -6.61
CA CYS A 81 -6.20 -16.37 -5.82
C CYS A 81 -5.06 -15.39 -5.51
N CYS A 82 -4.65 -14.58 -6.49
CA CYS A 82 -3.65 -13.54 -6.30
C CYS A 82 -4.09 -12.49 -5.27
N GLU A 83 -5.35 -12.04 -5.34
CA GLU A 83 -5.95 -11.14 -4.36
C GLU A 83 -5.90 -11.72 -2.95
N MET A 84 -6.25 -13.01 -2.80
CA MET A 84 -6.21 -13.70 -1.51
C MET A 84 -4.78 -13.82 -0.95
N ILE A 85 -3.78 -14.09 -1.80
CA ILE A 85 -2.39 -14.16 -1.37
C ILE A 85 -1.95 -12.78 -0.88
N ILE A 86 -2.14 -11.76 -1.70
CA ILE A 86 -1.74 -10.37 -1.42
C ILE A 86 -2.45 -9.80 -0.19
N ALA A 87 -3.69 -10.23 0.08
CA ALA A 87 -4.42 -9.91 1.31
C ALA A 87 -3.70 -10.26 2.60
N ASN A 88 -2.89 -11.31 2.58
CA ASN A 88 -2.22 -11.79 3.79
C ASN A 88 -0.80 -11.24 3.94
N LEU A 89 -0.31 -10.47 2.96
CA LEU A 89 1.04 -9.92 2.95
C LEU A 89 1.13 -8.63 3.77
N LYS A 90 2.33 -8.27 4.24
CA LYS A 90 2.61 -6.96 4.87
C LYS A 90 3.03 -5.94 3.81
N ASN A 91 3.05 -4.65 4.16
CA ASN A 91 3.46 -3.60 3.22
C ASN A 91 4.88 -3.77 2.68
N GLU A 92 5.79 -4.32 3.48
CA GLU A 92 7.15 -4.65 3.05
C GLU A 92 7.14 -5.68 1.92
N ASP A 93 6.32 -6.72 2.03
CA ASP A 93 6.16 -7.74 0.99
C ASP A 93 5.56 -7.13 -0.28
N LEU A 94 4.53 -6.27 -0.15
CA LEU A 94 3.92 -5.57 -1.29
C LEU A 94 4.95 -4.70 -2.02
N TYR A 95 5.75 -3.95 -1.26
CA TYR A 95 6.85 -3.14 -1.81
C TYR A 95 7.87 -4.00 -2.54
N ASN A 96 8.28 -5.12 -1.94
CA ASN A 96 9.25 -6.04 -2.52
C ASN A 96 8.75 -6.67 -3.83
N ILE A 97 7.46 -7.01 -3.92
CA ILE A 97 6.83 -7.48 -5.16
C ILE A 97 6.91 -6.42 -6.25
N CYS A 98 6.52 -5.18 -5.95
CA CYS A 98 6.60 -4.06 -6.89
C CYS A 98 8.06 -3.84 -7.36
N LEU A 99 9.01 -3.87 -6.44
CA LEU A 99 10.42 -3.71 -6.75
C LEU A 99 10.94 -4.84 -7.63
N ALA A 100 10.61 -6.09 -7.33
CA ALA A 100 11.01 -7.24 -8.12
C ALA A 100 10.50 -7.15 -9.56
N PHE A 101 9.26 -6.70 -9.75
CA PHE A 101 8.69 -6.48 -11.07
C PHE A 101 9.44 -5.41 -11.87
N ILE A 102 9.75 -4.27 -11.25
CA ILE A 102 10.54 -3.20 -11.87
C ILE A 102 11.93 -3.70 -12.28
N LEU A 103 12.59 -4.44 -11.39
CA LEU A 103 13.93 -4.99 -11.67
C LEU A 103 13.90 -6.04 -12.79
N ALA A 104 12.88 -6.90 -12.83
CA ALA A 104 12.71 -7.88 -13.90
C ALA A 104 12.50 -7.19 -15.25
N TRP A 105 11.68 -6.14 -15.29
CA TRP A 105 11.47 -5.31 -16.48
C TRP A 105 12.74 -4.59 -16.94
N ALA A 106 13.48 -3.99 -16.00
CA ALA A 106 14.73 -3.30 -16.30
C ALA A 106 15.75 -4.28 -16.91
N LYS A 107 15.88 -5.48 -16.33
CA LYS A 107 16.75 -6.53 -16.83
C LYS A 107 16.35 -6.99 -18.23
N ALA A 108 15.07 -7.26 -18.46
CA ALA A 108 14.58 -7.69 -19.78
C ALA A 108 14.85 -6.63 -20.87
N ARG A 109 14.74 -5.34 -20.52
CA ARG A 109 15.04 -4.24 -21.45
C ARG A 109 16.53 -4.16 -21.79
N ASP A 110 17.41 -4.32 -20.81
CA ASP A 110 18.85 -4.31 -21.05
C ASP A 110 19.28 -5.53 -21.88
N ASP A 111 18.76 -6.72 -21.58
CA ASP A 111 19.01 -7.93 -22.36
C ASP A 111 18.50 -7.77 -23.82
N SER A 112 17.38 -7.07 -24.03
CA SER A 112 16.84 -6.78 -25.37
C SER A 112 17.69 -5.79 -26.17
N LEU A 113 18.34 -4.83 -25.52
CA LEU A 113 19.27 -3.88 -26.15
C LEU A 113 20.57 -4.56 -26.58
N VAL A 114 21.04 -5.56 -25.83
CA VAL A 114 22.24 -6.36 -26.16
C VAL A 114 21.99 -7.30 -27.35
N ILE A 115 20.76 -7.79 -27.56
CA ILE A 115 20.42 -8.66 -28.71
C ILE A 115 20.32 -7.86 -30.03
N LEU A 116 20.13 -6.55 -29.96
CA LEU A 116 19.99 -5.66 -31.12
C LEU A 116 21.30 -4.93 -31.53
N SER A 117 22.41 -5.18 -30.83
CA SER A 117 23.75 -4.63 -31.11
C SER A 117 24.71 -5.68 -31.64
#